data_AF-A0A1T0A633-F1
#
_entry.id   AF-A0A1T0A633-F1
#
_cell.length_a   1.000
_cell.length_b   1.000
_cell.length_c   1.000
_cell.angle_alpha   90.00
_cell.angle_beta   90.00
_cell.angle_gamma   90.00
#
_symmetry.space_group_name_H-M   'P 1'
#
loop_
_entity.id
_entity.type
_entity.pdbx_description
1 polymer ?
#
loop_
_entity_poly.entity_id
_entity_poly.type
_entity_poly.pdbx_seq_one_letter_code
_entity_poly.pdbx_strand_id
1 'polypeptide(L)'
;MLTFLALLPILIVFVLLVLMRLPAKVAMPVAYVATTLLSLFVWQTSGSQVAAATVHGVLTAVNVLFIVFAAILLLNTLKESGAIVAVRQGFMGISPDRRVQMIIVAWLFGSLIEGSTGWGTPSAVGAPLLLALGFPAMACVMAILIIQSTPVSYGAVGTPILIGVNSGLENKEDVAAIFKIR
;
A
#
# COMPACT_ATOMS: atom_id res chain seq x y z
N MET A 1 -20.32 7.92 21.57
CA MET A 1 -20.56 9.03 20.62
C MET A 1 -19.29 9.44 19.89
N LEU A 2 -18.20 9.80 20.59
CA LEU A 2 -16.93 10.20 19.97
C LEU A 2 -16.31 9.16 19.02
N THR A 3 -16.47 7.86 19.32
CA THR A 3 -16.00 6.77 18.45
C THR A 3 -16.57 6.84 17.04
N PHE A 4 -17.85 7.18 16.88
CA PHE A 4 -18.48 7.28 15.56
C PHE A 4 -17.97 8.49 14.77
N LEU A 5 -17.70 9.60 15.46
CA LEU A 5 -17.08 10.78 14.85
C LEU A 5 -15.63 10.49 14.40
N ALA A 6 -14.89 9.70 15.19
CA ALA A 6 -13.53 9.29 14.84
C ALA A 6 -13.49 8.34 13.63
N LEU A 7 -14.53 7.53 13.43
CA LEU A 7 -14.69 6.66 12.26
C LEU A 7 -15.11 7.40 10.99
N LEU A 8 -15.65 8.62 11.11
CA LEU A 8 -16.25 9.33 9.99
C LEU A 8 -15.30 9.54 8.80
N PRO A 9 -14.03 9.96 8.98
CA PRO A 9 -13.10 10.09 7.84
C PRO A 9 -12.90 8.79 7.08
N ILE A 10 -12.82 7.66 7.80
CA ILE A 10 -12.65 6.33 7.20
C ILE A 10 -13.90 5.93 6.42
N LEU A 11 -15.09 6.19 6.98
CA LEU A 11 -16.36 5.95 6.31
C LEU A 11 -16.51 6.81 5.05
N ILE A 12 -16.11 8.08 5.09
CA ILE A 12 -16.11 8.96 3.92
C ILE A 12 -15.25 8.37 2.81
N VAL A 13 -14.01 7.97 3.12
CA VAL A 13 -13.12 7.33 2.12
C VAL A 13 -13.75 6.06 1.56
N PHE A 14 -14.28 5.19 2.42
CA PHE A 14 -14.92 3.93 2.01
C PHE A 14 -16.11 4.18 1.07
N VAL A 15 -17.02 5.08 1.45
CA VAL A 15 -18.22 5.39 0.65
C VAL A 15 -17.82 5.99 -0.70
N LEU A 16 -16.92 6.97 -0.71
CA LEU A 16 -16.53 7.66 -1.94
C LEU A 16 -15.74 6.74 -2.89
N LEU A 17 -14.81 5.92 -2.38
CA LEU A 17 -13.96 5.05 -3.21
C LEU A 17 -14.63 3.72 -3.57
N VAL A 18 -15.30 3.06 -2.63
CA VAL A 18 -15.79 1.67 -2.83
C VAL A 18 -17.21 1.67 -3.37
N LEU A 19 -18.11 2.44 -2.73
CA LEU A 19 -19.54 2.45 -3.12
C LEU A 19 -19.78 3.35 -4.33
N MET A 20 -19.29 4.60 -4.27
CA MET A 20 -19.50 5.58 -5.33
C MET A 20 -18.44 5.49 -6.44
N ARG A 21 -17.36 4.72 -6.24
CA ARG A 21 -16.28 4.49 -7.22
C ARG A 21 -15.69 5.79 -7.76
N LEU A 22 -15.65 6.83 -6.93
CA LEU A 22 -15.02 8.10 -7.29
C LEU A 22 -13.50 7.97 -7.27
N PRO A 23 -12.78 8.74 -8.11
CA PRO A 23 -11.34 8.73 -8.10
C PRO A 23 -10.78 9.27 -6.78
N ALA A 24 -9.65 8.72 -6.33
CA ALA A 24 -8.96 9.15 -5.11
C ALA A 24 -8.61 10.65 -5.10
N LYS A 25 -8.39 11.25 -6.27
CA LYS A 25 -8.21 12.69 -6.45
C LYS A 25 -9.36 13.52 -5.86
N VAL A 26 -10.57 12.97 -5.81
CA VAL A 26 -11.76 13.63 -5.23
C VAL A 26 -12.00 13.14 -3.80
N ALA A 27 -11.93 11.84 -3.57
CA ALA A 27 -12.26 11.27 -2.26
C ALA A 27 -11.30 11.73 -1.14
N MET A 28 -9.99 11.77 -1.41
CA MET A 28 -8.99 12.07 -0.40
C MET A 28 -9.04 13.53 0.10
N PRO A 29 -9.18 14.57 -0.75
CA PRO A 29 -9.39 15.93 -0.28
C PRO A 29 -10.66 16.10 0.56
N VAL A 30 -11.76 15.43 0.19
CA VAL A 30 -13.01 15.49 0.96
C VAL A 30 -12.82 14.91 2.36
N ALA A 31 -12.14 13.75 2.46
CA ALA A 31 -11.81 13.15 3.75
C ALA A 31 -10.85 14.02 4.59
N TYR A 32 -9.88 14.68 3.95
CA TYR A 32 -8.98 15.63 4.62
C TYR A 32 -9.75 16.83 5.20
N VAL A 33 -10.64 17.45 4.43
CA VAL A 33 -11.48 18.56 4.90
C VAL A 33 -12.35 18.11 6.07
N ALA A 34 -13.02 16.96 5.95
CA ALA A 34 -13.83 16.42 7.03
C ALA A 34 -13.01 16.17 8.31
N THR A 35 -11.80 15.60 8.18
CA THR A 35 -10.90 15.36 9.31
C THR A 35 -10.43 16.65 9.97
N THR A 36 -10.09 17.66 9.16
CA THR A 36 -9.69 18.99 9.63
C THR A 36 -10.82 19.68 10.39
N LEU A 37 -12.04 19.67 9.85
CA LEU A 37 -13.21 20.23 10.51
C LEU A 37 -13.48 19.53 11.84
N LEU A 38 -13.43 18.20 11.86
CA LEU A 38 -13.59 17.43 13.08
C LEU A 38 -12.52 17.79 14.12
N SER A 39 -11.25 17.84 13.73
CA SER A 39 -10.14 18.17 14.63
C SER A 39 -10.30 19.56 15.28
N LEU A 40 -10.71 20.57 14.49
CA LEU A 40 -10.91 21.94 14.98
C LEU A 40 -12.16 22.08 15.84
N PHE A 41 -13.31 21.53 15.42
CA PHE A 41 -14.59 21.82 16.07
C PHE A 41 -15.00 20.80 17.13
N VAL A 42 -14.64 19.52 16.96
CA VAL A 42 -15.00 18.46 17.91
C VAL A 42 -13.89 18.25 18.93
N TRP A 43 -12.65 18.11 18.47
CA TRP A 43 -11.49 17.90 19.35
C TRP A 43 -10.82 19.19 19.81
N GLN A 44 -11.27 20.36 19.32
CA GLN A 44 -10.76 21.67 19.73
C GLN A 44 -9.23 21.77 19.66
N THR A 45 -8.64 21.09 18.67
CA THR A 45 -7.19 21.07 18.44
C THR A 45 -6.75 22.45 17.97
N SER A 46 -5.58 22.92 18.44
CA SER A 46 -5.06 24.22 18.03
C SER A 46 -4.85 24.29 16.51
N GLY A 47 -5.21 25.41 15.89
CA GLY A 47 -5.04 25.60 14.44
C GLY A 47 -3.58 25.46 13.98
N SER A 48 -2.63 25.80 14.86
CA SER A 48 -1.19 25.60 14.62
C SER A 48 -0.81 24.12 14.55
N GLN A 49 -1.36 23.26 15.42
CA GLN A 49 -1.14 21.81 15.34
C GLN A 49 -1.74 21.22 14.06
N VAL A 50 -2.94 21.64 13.66
CA VAL A 50 -3.58 21.17 12.42
C VAL A 50 -2.77 21.60 11.19
N ALA A 51 -2.27 22.83 11.17
CA ALA A 51 -1.38 23.32 10.11
C ALA A 51 -0.06 22.53 10.07
N ALA A 52 0.56 22.29 11.23
CA ALA A 52 1.79 21.49 11.32
C ALA A 52 1.58 20.05 10.83
N ALA A 53 0.48 19.41 11.21
CA ALA A 53 0.12 18.07 10.74
C ALA A 53 -0.13 18.03 9.22
N THR A 54 -0.73 19.09 8.68
CA THR A 54 -0.94 19.24 7.22
C THR A 54 0.39 19.32 6.49
N VAL A 55 1.32 20.18 6.95
CA VAL A 55 2.66 20.31 6.36
C VAL A 55 3.41 18.98 6.44
N HIS A 56 3.36 18.32 7.59
CA HIS A 56 3.97 17.00 7.76
C HIS A 56 3.39 15.96 6.77
N GLY A 57 2.07 15.98 6.57
CA GLY A 57 1.40 15.14 5.56
C GLY A 57 1.87 15.42 4.13
N VAL A 58 2.05 16.70 3.76
CA VAL A 58 2.58 17.09 2.44
C VAL A 58 4.02 16.60 2.26
N LEU A 59 4.89 16.80 3.26
CA LEU A 59 6.27 16.30 3.21
C LEU A 59 6.34 14.78 3.07
N THR A 60 5.46 14.07 3.79
CA THR A 60 5.31 12.61 3.68
C THR A 60 4.92 12.21 2.25
N ALA A 61 3.96 12.93 1.64
CA ALA A 61 3.56 12.68 0.26
C ALA A 61 4.69 12.94 -0.75
N VAL A 62 5.49 13.99 -0.56
CA VAL A 62 6.67 14.29 -1.40
C VAL A 62 7.70 13.15 -1.34
N ASN A 63 7.97 12.61 -0.15
CA ASN A 63 8.87 11.45 -0.01
C ASN A 63 8.36 10.24 -0.79
N VAL A 64 7.05 9.94 -0.70
CA VAL A 64 6.44 8.85 -1.48
C VAL A 64 6.54 9.11 -2.99
N LEU A 65 6.30 10.34 -3.43
CA LEU A 65 6.43 10.72 -4.86
C LEU A 65 7.87 10.52 -5.37
N PHE A 66 8.88 10.81 -4.55
CA PHE A 66 10.27 10.60 -4.92
C PHE A 66 10.60 9.11 -5.11
N ILE A 67 10.07 8.24 -4.24
CA ILE A 67 10.20 6.78 -4.37
C ILE A 67 9.56 6.31 -5.68
N VAL A 68 8.33 6.75 -5.97
CA VAL A 68 7.61 6.39 -7.21
C VAL A 68 8.36 6.89 -8.44
N PHE A 69 8.88 8.12 -8.41
CA PHE A 69 9.70 8.67 -9.48
C PHE A 69 10.94 7.81 -9.74
N ALA A 70 11.72 7.47 -8.71
CA ALA A 70 12.91 6.64 -8.83
C ALA A 70 12.56 5.24 -9.38
N ALA A 71 11.46 4.64 -8.93
CA ALA A 71 11.00 3.33 -9.42
C ALA A 71 10.58 3.37 -10.89
N ILE A 72 9.84 4.40 -11.33
CA ILE A 72 9.45 4.58 -12.73
C ILE A 72 10.67 4.84 -13.61
N LEU A 73 11.60 5.69 -13.14
CA LEU A 73 12.86 5.95 -13.83
C LEU A 73 13.63 4.63 -14.05
N LEU A 74 13.84 3.85 -12.99
CA LEU A 74 14.51 2.55 -13.07
C LEU A 74 13.77 1.59 -14.02
N LEU A 75 12.43 1.49 -13.91
CA LEU A 75 11.64 0.64 -14.79
C LEU A 75 11.81 1.02 -16.27
N ASN A 76 11.81 2.30 -16.59
CA ASN A 76 12.04 2.78 -17.95
C ASN A 76 13.48 2.51 -18.39
N THR A 77 14.48 2.72 -17.53
CA THR A 77 15.87 2.34 -17.83
C THR A 77 16.01 0.83 -18.12
N LEU A 78 15.32 -0.03 -17.36
CA LEU A 78 15.33 -1.47 -17.59
C LEU A 78 14.60 -1.88 -18.89
N LYS A 79 13.59 -1.12 -19.30
CA LYS A 79 12.92 -1.30 -20.61
C LYS A 79 13.86 -0.95 -21.75
N GLU A 80 14.44 0.24 -21.72
CA GLU A 80 15.30 0.74 -22.80
C GLU A 80 16.62 -0.05 -22.91
N SER A 81 17.16 -0.56 -21.79
CA SER A 81 18.35 -1.42 -21.80
C SER A 81 18.07 -2.87 -22.23
N GLY A 82 16.81 -3.27 -22.39
CA GLY A 82 16.43 -4.66 -22.67
C GLY A 82 16.59 -5.63 -21.49
N ALA A 83 17.01 -5.15 -20.31
CA ALA A 83 17.23 -5.97 -19.11
C ALA A 83 15.97 -6.72 -18.65
N ILE A 84 14.77 -6.20 -18.93
CA ILE A 84 13.50 -6.90 -18.67
C ILE A 84 13.43 -8.26 -19.36
N VAL A 85 14.02 -8.40 -20.54
CA VAL A 85 14.04 -9.69 -21.27
C VAL A 85 14.89 -10.72 -20.54
N ALA A 86 16.05 -10.30 -20.00
CA ALA A 86 16.90 -11.16 -19.20
C ALA A 86 16.20 -11.62 -17.91
N VAL A 87 15.49 -10.71 -17.23
CA VAL A 87 14.66 -11.05 -16.06
C VAL A 87 13.60 -12.09 -16.42
N ARG A 88 12.88 -11.90 -17.54
CA ARG A 88 11.86 -12.83 -18.02
C ARG A 88 12.44 -14.21 -18.33
N GLN A 89 13.59 -14.27 -19.01
CA GLN A 89 14.27 -15.54 -19.32
C GLN A 89 14.70 -16.27 -18.04
N GLY A 90 15.16 -15.54 -17.02
CA GLY A 90 15.48 -16.09 -15.71
C GLY A 90 14.29 -16.85 -15.09
N PHE A 91 13.09 -16.26 -15.09
CA PHE A 91 11.90 -16.92 -14.54
C PHE A 91 11.39 -18.09 -15.40
N MET A 92 11.45 -17.97 -16.74
CA MET A 92 11.06 -19.07 -17.64
C MET A 92 11.98 -20.28 -17.53
N GLY A 93 13.26 -20.07 -17.19
CA GLY A 93 14.26 -21.13 -17.08
C GLY A 93 14.14 -21.98 -15.81
N ILE A 94 13.37 -21.57 -14.79
CA ILE A 94 13.29 -22.30 -13.52
C ILE A 94 12.41 -23.55 -13.64
N SER A 95 11.22 -23.42 -14.22
CA SER A 95 10.28 -24.53 -14.37
C SER A 95 9.35 -24.34 -15.56
N PRO A 96 9.06 -25.41 -16.33
CA PRO A 96 8.04 -25.38 -17.38
C PRO A 96 6.61 -25.47 -16.82
N ASP A 97 6.40 -25.85 -15.54
CA ASP A 97 5.05 -25.93 -14.96
C ASP A 97 4.52 -24.53 -14.60
N ARG A 98 3.39 -24.16 -15.20
CA ARG A 98 2.73 -22.86 -14.99
C ARG A 98 2.31 -22.63 -13.54
N ARG A 99 1.99 -23.70 -12.79
CA ARG A 99 1.63 -23.59 -11.37
C ARG A 99 2.84 -23.20 -10.53
N VAL A 100 3.99 -23.79 -10.83
CA VAL A 100 5.26 -23.46 -10.15
C VAL A 100 5.68 -22.03 -10.49
N GLN A 101 5.57 -21.61 -11.76
CA GLN A 101 5.83 -20.23 -12.16
C GLN A 101 4.92 -19.22 -11.44
N MET A 102 3.62 -19.55 -11.27
CA MET A 102 2.70 -18.71 -10.51
C MET A 102 3.18 -18.56 -9.06
N ILE A 103 3.58 -19.63 -8.39
CA ILE A 103 4.10 -19.56 -7.01
C ILE A 103 5.37 -18.71 -6.95
N ILE A 104 6.31 -18.93 -7.86
CA ILE A 104 7.57 -18.18 -7.87
C ILE A 104 7.33 -16.69 -8.08
N VAL A 105 6.48 -16.32 -9.04
CA VAL A 105 6.28 -14.91 -9.40
C VAL A 105 5.29 -14.22 -8.46
N ALA A 106 4.12 -14.80 -8.26
CA ALA A 106 3.06 -14.14 -7.48
C ALA A 106 3.32 -14.23 -5.98
N TRP A 107 3.77 -15.39 -5.49
CA TRP A 107 4.00 -15.60 -4.06
C TRP A 107 5.40 -15.18 -3.64
N LEU A 108 6.45 -15.83 -4.14
CA LEU A 108 7.82 -15.59 -3.63
C LEU A 108 8.33 -14.20 -4.03
N PHE A 109 8.36 -13.90 -5.32
CA PHE A 109 8.82 -12.61 -5.83
C PHE A 109 7.89 -11.48 -5.39
N GLY A 110 6.56 -11.66 -5.50
CA GLY A 110 5.59 -10.69 -5.02
C GLY A 110 5.76 -10.34 -3.54
N SER A 111 5.92 -11.33 -2.67
CA SER A 111 6.13 -11.10 -1.23
C SER A 111 7.49 -10.46 -0.92
N LEU A 112 8.55 -10.81 -1.66
CA LEU A 112 9.87 -10.17 -1.52
C LEU A 112 9.82 -8.68 -1.89
N ILE A 113 9.13 -8.36 -2.99
CA ILE A 113 8.94 -6.97 -3.42
C ILE A 113 8.07 -6.22 -2.40
N GLU A 114 6.97 -6.79 -1.91
CA GLU A 114 6.16 -6.14 -0.86
C GLU A 114 7.03 -5.87 0.38
N GLY A 115 7.77 -6.88 0.85
CA GLY A 115 8.60 -6.76 2.04
C GLY A 115 9.69 -5.68 1.90
N SER A 116 10.26 -5.50 0.72
CA SER A 116 11.30 -4.49 0.49
C SER A 116 10.76 -3.09 0.23
N THR A 117 9.68 -2.95 -0.56
CA THR A 117 9.19 -1.62 -1.00
C THR A 117 7.88 -1.21 -0.32
N GLY A 118 7.00 -2.17 -0.03
CA GLY A 118 5.65 -1.94 0.49
C GLY A 118 4.67 -1.35 -0.53
N TRP A 119 3.52 -0.90 -0.01
CA TRP A 119 2.54 -0.03 -0.69
C TRP A 119 1.88 -0.62 -1.93
N GLY A 120 1.80 -1.95 -2.03
CA GLY A 120 1.16 -2.62 -3.17
C GLY A 120 1.93 -2.53 -4.48
N THR A 121 3.23 -2.25 -4.40
CA THR A 121 4.20 -2.33 -5.51
C THR A 121 4.15 -3.67 -6.26
N PRO A 122 3.99 -4.86 -5.62
CA PRO A 122 3.85 -6.13 -6.33
C PRO A 122 2.69 -6.17 -7.31
N SER A 123 1.58 -5.48 -7.00
CA SER A 123 0.42 -5.44 -7.88
C SER A 123 0.71 -4.72 -9.20
N ALA A 124 1.57 -3.69 -9.15
CA ALA A 124 2.01 -2.94 -10.33
C ALA A 124 3.02 -3.71 -11.20
N VAL A 125 3.86 -4.57 -10.60
CA VAL A 125 4.98 -5.23 -11.31
C VAL A 125 4.70 -6.70 -11.63
N GLY A 126 4.10 -7.44 -10.70
CA GLY A 126 3.91 -8.89 -10.81
C GLY A 126 2.86 -9.29 -11.85
N ALA A 127 1.77 -8.53 -11.98
CA ALA A 127 0.74 -8.83 -12.98
C ALA A 127 1.26 -8.66 -14.44
N PRO A 128 1.96 -7.57 -14.79
CA PRO A 128 2.65 -7.47 -16.08
C PRO A 128 3.68 -8.57 -16.32
N LEU A 129 4.43 -9.00 -15.29
CA LEU A 129 5.41 -10.07 -15.41
C LEU A 129 4.75 -11.42 -15.74
N LEU A 130 3.68 -11.81 -15.03
CA LEU A 130 2.91 -13.02 -15.35
C LEU A 130 2.27 -12.95 -16.74
N LEU A 131 1.77 -11.78 -17.14
CA LEU A 131 1.22 -11.58 -18.49
C LEU A 131 2.32 -11.78 -19.54
N ALA A 132 3.53 -11.26 -19.31
CA ALA A 132 4.68 -11.49 -20.19
C ALA A 132 5.09 -12.98 -20.24
N LEU A 133 4.86 -13.76 -19.18
CA LEU A 133 5.05 -15.21 -19.18
C LEU A 133 3.91 -15.98 -19.89
N GLY A 134 2.91 -15.27 -20.43
CA GLY A 134 1.83 -15.83 -21.25
C GLY A 134 0.63 -16.34 -20.46
N PHE A 135 0.47 -15.93 -19.20
CA PHE A 135 -0.74 -16.23 -18.43
C PHE A 135 -1.91 -15.36 -18.90
N PRO A 136 -3.16 -15.83 -18.77
CA PRO A 136 -4.34 -15.02 -19.08
C PRO A 136 -4.38 -13.75 -18.21
N ALA A 137 -4.65 -12.59 -18.81
CA ALA A 137 -4.59 -11.29 -18.14
C ALA A 137 -5.41 -11.24 -16.83
N MET A 138 -6.64 -11.76 -16.85
CA MET A 138 -7.49 -11.82 -15.66
C MET A 138 -6.90 -12.72 -14.57
N ALA A 139 -6.29 -13.85 -14.92
CA ALA A 139 -5.66 -14.74 -13.96
C ALA A 139 -4.44 -14.06 -13.31
N CYS A 140 -3.66 -13.29 -14.07
CA CYS A 140 -2.53 -12.52 -13.55
C CYS A 140 -2.98 -11.52 -12.49
N VAL A 141 -3.99 -10.70 -12.83
CA VAL A 141 -4.50 -9.65 -11.94
C VAL A 141 -5.12 -10.27 -10.68
N MET A 142 -5.98 -11.27 -10.83
CA MET A 142 -6.62 -11.93 -9.69
C MET A 142 -5.60 -12.60 -8.77
N ALA A 143 -4.68 -13.40 -9.33
CA ALA A 143 -3.70 -14.12 -8.53
C ALA A 143 -2.79 -13.15 -7.76
N ILE A 144 -2.30 -12.10 -8.43
CA ILE A 144 -1.44 -11.10 -7.79
C ILE A 144 -2.19 -10.34 -6.70
N LEU A 145 -3.41 -9.87 -6.95
CA LEU A 145 -4.18 -9.13 -5.93
C LEU A 145 -4.56 -9.99 -4.73
N ILE A 146 -4.94 -11.24 -4.95
CA ILE A 146 -5.27 -12.18 -3.87
C ILE A 146 -4.01 -12.47 -3.03
N ILE A 147 -2.91 -12.85 -3.68
CA ILE A 147 -1.68 -13.20 -2.98
C ILE A 147 -1.08 -11.99 -2.29
N GLN A 148 -1.13 -10.81 -2.91
CA GLN A 148 -0.63 -9.57 -2.32
C GLN A 148 -1.32 -9.24 -0.99
N SER A 149 -2.51 -9.76 -0.70
CA SER A 149 -3.16 -9.58 0.60
C SER A 149 -2.45 -10.28 1.77
N THR A 150 -1.54 -11.24 1.52
CA THR A 150 -0.83 -11.96 2.59
C THR A 150 0.43 -11.26 3.11
N PRO A 151 1.35 -10.71 2.28
CA PRO A 151 2.56 -10.07 2.79
C PRO A 151 2.39 -8.60 3.23
N VAL A 152 1.23 -7.97 3.04
CA VAL A 152 1.06 -6.50 3.26
C VAL A 152 1.50 -6.05 4.65
N SER A 153 1.23 -6.86 5.68
CA SER A 153 1.65 -6.55 7.06
C SER A 153 3.17 -6.40 7.22
N TYR A 154 3.95 -7.08 6.37
CA TYR A 154 5.41 -7.03 6.37
C TYR A 154 5.98 -6.01 5.38
N GLY A 155 5.12 -5.26 4.68
CA GLY A 155 5.52 -4.32 3.66
C GLY A 155 6.44 -3.21 4.17
N ALA A 156 7.37 -2.76 3.31
CA ALA A 156 8.37 -1.74 3.66
C ALA A 156 9.08 -2.05 4.99
N VAL A 157 9.61 -3.28 5.10
CA VAL A 157 10.33 -3.80 6.28
C VAL A 157 9.48 -3.75 7.55
N GLY A 158 8.19 -4.11 7.41
CA GLY A 158 7.25 -4.19 8.53
C GLY A 158 6.67 -2.86 8.98
N THR A 159 6.77 -1.79 8.18
CA THR A 159 6.22 -0.46 8.52
C THR A 159 4.76 -0.49 9.00
N PRO A 160 3.83 -1.25 8.38
CA PRO A 160 2.45 -1.34 8.87
C PRO A 160 2.31 -1.87 10.30
N ILE A 161 3.17 -2.80 10.71
CA ILE A 161 3.16 -3.35 12.07
C ILE A 161 3.95 -2.44 13.02
N LEU A 162 5.20 -2.12 12.66
CA LEU A 162 6.13 -1.37 13.50
C LEU A 162 5.68 0.06 13.76
N ILE A 163 5.09 0.71 12.77
CA ILE A 163 4.61 2.09 12.89
C ILE A 163 3.09 2.07 13.02
N GLY A 164 2.37 1.45 12.08
CA GLY A 164 0.91 1.53 12.03
C GLY A 164 0.23 0.96 13.28
N VAL A 165 0.49 -0.30 13.63
CA VAL A 165 -0.11 -0.94 14.80
C VAL A 165 0.50 -0.39 16.10
N ASN A 166 1.83 -0.30 16.18
CA ASN A 166 2.52 0.07 17.42
C ASN A 166 2.17 1.50 17.88
N SER A 167 2.21 2.49 16.98
CA SER A 167 1.85 3.89 17.32
C SER A 167 0.37 4.02 17.76
N GLY A 168 -0.51 3.16 17.28
CA GLY A 168 -1.92 3.13 17.69
C GLY A 168 -2.15 2.64 19.12
N LEU A 169 -1.22 1.83 19.64
CA LEU A 169 -1.23 1.24 20.98
C LEU A 169 -0.34 2.00 21.98
N GLU A 170 0.48 2.94 21.49
CA GLU A 170 1.35 3.76 22.31
C GLU A 170 0.52 4.57 23.33
N ASN A 171 0.94 4.55 24.60
CA ASN A 171 0.24 5.16 25.75
C ASN A 171 -1.16 4.60 26.08
N LYS A 172 -1.49 3.38 25.63
CA LYS A 172 -2.72 2.66 25.99
C LYS A 172 -2.41 1.34 26.68
N GLU A 173 -1.90 1.44 27.91
CA GLU A 173 -1.47 0.27 28.70
C GLU A 173 -2.60 -0.73 28.96
N ASP A 174 -3.84 -0.24 29.07
CA ASP A 174 -5.07 -1.01 29.22
C ASP A 174 -5.36 -1.92 28.02
N VAL A 175 -5.14 -1.41 26.80
CA VAL A 175 -5.34 -2.17 25.55
C VAL A 175 -4.12 -3.04 25.24
N ALA A 176 -2.90 -2.54 25.49
CA ALA A 176 -1.66 -3.27 25.29
C ALA A 176 -1.57 -4.51 26.20
N ALA A 177 -2.12 -4.45 27.41
CA ALA A 177 -2.19 -5.59 28.33
C ALA A 177 -3.02 -6.77 27.80
N ILE A 178 -4.02 -6.50 26.95
CA ILE A 178 -4.87 -7.54 26.33
C ILE A 178 -4.13 -8.27 25.19
N PHE A 179 -3.24 -7.56 24.47
CA PHE A 179 -2.48 -8.12 23.34
C PHE A 179 -1.14 -8.76 23.75
N LYS A 180 -0.68 -8.56 24.99
CA LYS A 180 0.40 -9.36 25.59
C LYS A 180 -0.10 -10.79 25.87
N ILE A 181 -0.16 -11.61 24.83
CA ILE A 181 -0.27 -13.06 24.98
C ILE A 181 1.05 -13.56 25.58
N ARG A 182 0.94 -14.43 26.60
CA ARG A 182 2.04 -15.15 27.25
C ARG A 182 2.94 -15.90 26.27
#